data_AF-A0AAV3R5B6-F1
#
_entry.id   AF-A0AAV3R5B6-F1
#
_cell.length_a   1.000
_cell.length_b   1.000
_cell.length_c   1.000
_cell.angle_alpha   90.00
_cell.angle_beta   90.00
_cell.angle_gamma   90.00
#
_symmetry.space_group_name_H-M   'P 1'
#
loop_
_entity.id
_entity.type
_entity.pdbx_description
1 polymer ?
#
loop_
_entity_poly.entity_id
_entity_poly.type
_entity_poly.pdbx_seq_one_letter_code
_entity_poly.pdbx_strand_id
1 'polypeptide(L)'
;MHLPVRKLILDVKTRRNSTYLLNVAYNVKDAFSIYMEKDASFVTCLTKEDWEKVKHILEILSPFYEATQIILGSDYPTSNLFLIVVLNVKGVLEQFSCHVEAFVRSMVSKMQEKFDKYWEECNLVMSIGSILDPRRKIISLEFAFESLYSTAIVSKNIDVVRESLHTVFNEYKMLHDVELSVQRSSSSSVHNVSSASHITSFSEAPNGQMRNSSTWSKFESYVKEK
;
A
#
# COMPACT_ATOMS: atom_id res chain seq x y z
N MET A 1 -2.64 36.55 -14.45
CA MET A 1 -2.62 35.36 -13.57
C MET A 1 -2.22 34.15 -14.41
N HIS A 2 -0.97 33.72 -14.32
CA HIS A 2 -0.55 32.43 -14.90
C HIS A 2 -0.84 31.35 -13.87
N LEU A 3 -1.99 30.68 -13.99
CA LEU A 3 -2.23 29.45 -13.24
C LEU A 3 -1.42 28.33 -13.92
N PRO A 4 -0.70 27.49 -13.17
CA PRO A 4 -0.03 26.33 -13.75
C PRO A 4 -1.08 25.44 -14.44
N VAL A 5 -0.84 25.08 -15.69
CA VAL A 5 -1.76 24.27 -16.50
C VAL A 5 -1.86 22.89 -15.89
N ARG A 6 -2.90 22.66 -15.07
CA ARG A 6 -3.22 21.31 -14.57
C ARG A 6 -3.99 20.58 -15.67
N LYS A 7 -3.37 19.57 -16.25
CA LYS A 7 -4.01 18.72 -17.26
C LYS A 7 -5.12 17.92 -16.59
N LEU A 8 -6.38 18.21 -16.94
CA LEU A 8 -7.51 17.41 -16.51
C LEU A 8 -7.37 16.02 -17.12
N ILE A 9 -7.20 15.01 -16.28
CA ILE A 9 -7.16 13.61 -16.70
C ILE A 9 -8.61 13.14 -16.77
N LEU A 10 -9.03 12.65 -17.93
CA LEU A 10 -10.38 12.11 -18.12
C LEU A 10 -10.65 10.99 -17.10
N ASP A 11 -11.85 11.03 -16.51
CA ASP A 11 -12.28 9.96 -15.62
C ASP A 11 -12.46 8.67 -16.43
N VAL A 12 -11.83 7.60 -15.97
CA VAL A 12 -11.92 6.29 -16.60
C VAL A 12 -12.56 5.38 -15.57
N LYS A 13 -13.73 4.82 -15.86
CA LYS A 13 -14.51 3.99 -14.91
C LYS A 13 -13.70 2.92 -14.17
N THR A 14 -12.63 2.40 -14.78
CA THR A 14 -11.77 1.33 -14.24
C THR A 14 -10.48 1.85 -13.59
N ARG A 15 -10.16 3.15 -13.67
CA ARG A 15 -9.03 3.77 -12.99
C ARG A 15 -9.55 4.74 -11.93
N ARG A 16 -8.89 4.84 -10.77
CA ARG A 16 -9.30 5.69 -9.64
C ARG A 16 -9.06 7.20 -9.91
N ASN A 17 -9.38 7.67 -11.11
CA ASN A 17 -9.19 9.05 -11.57
C ASN A 17 -10.20 10.02 -10.93
N SER A 18 -11.33 9.50 -10.46
CA SER A 18 -12.39 10.29 -9.83
C SER A 18 -11.95 11.00 -8.54
N THR A 19 -11.13 10.38 -7.68
CA THR A 19 -10.57 11.04 -6.48
C THR A 19 -9.62 12.18 -6.86
N TYR A 20 -8.77 11.97 -7.87
CA TYR A 20 -7.89 12.99 -8.39
C TYR A 20 -8.68 14.17 -8.98
N LEU A 21 -9.72 13.86 -9.76
CA LEU A 21 -10.58 14.87 -10.38
C LEU A 21 -11.35 15.67 -9.32
N LEU A 22 -11.86 15.02 -8.28
CA LEU A 22 -12.53 15.67 -7.15
C LEU A 22 -11.57 16.60 -6.40
N ASN A 23 -10.32 16.19 -6.19
CA ASN A 23 -9.30 17.04 -5.58
C ASN A 23 -8.98 18.26 -6.45
N VAL A 24 -8.84 18.08 -7.76
CA VAL A 24 -8.63 19.21 -8.70
C VAL A 24 -9.83 20.16 -8.67
N ALA A 25 -11.05 19.63 -8.72
CA ALA A 25 -12.28 20.43 -8.64
C ALA A 25 -12.36 21.23 -7.34
N TYR A 26 -12.02 20.62 -6.20
CA TYR A 26 -11.99 21.30 -4.90
C TYR A 26 -10.98 22.46 -4.86
N ASN A 27 -9.80 22.28 -5.48
CA ASN A 27 -8.77 23.32 -5.56
C ASN A 27 -9.18 24.53 -6.42
N VAL A 28 -10.15 24.36 -7.32
CA VAL A 28 -10.68 25.43 -8.18
C VAL A 28 -12.13 25.79 -7.84
N LYS A 29 -12.60 25.44 -6.63
CA LYS A 29 -14.00 25.65 -6.19
C LYS A 29 -14.49 27.09 -6.37
N ASP A 30 -13.63 28.08 -6.13
CA ASP A 30 -13.98 29.50 -6.26
C ASP A 30 -14.24 29.90 -7.72
N ALA A 31 -13.59 29.22 -8.68
CA ALA A 31 -13.83 29.44 -10.10
C ALA A 31 -15.22 29.00 -10.53
N PHE A 32 -15.82 27.99 -9.88
CA PHE A 32 -17.20 27.58 -10.16
C PHE A 32 -18.21 28.67 -9.75
N SER A 33 -17.98 29.35 -8.62
CA SER A 33 -18.81 30.48 -8.19
C SER A 33 -18.74 31.64 -9.19
N ILE A 34 -17.54 31.99 -9.65
CA ILE A 34 -17.33 33.03 -10.66
C ILE A 34 -17.96 32.65 -12.02
N TYR A 35 -17.92 31.36 -12.38
CA TYR A 35 -18.52 30.86 -13.60
C TYR A 35 -20.05 30.97 -13.56
N MET A 36 -20.67 30.64 -12.43
CA MET A 36 -22.12 30.77 -12.24
C MET A 36 -22.61 32.22 -12.40
N GLU A 37 -21.82 33.21 -11.97
CA GLU A 37 -22.16 34.63 -12.16
C GLU A 37 -22.10 35.07 -13.64
N LYS A 38 -21.32 34.38 -14.47
CA LYS A 38 -21.08 34.75 -15.87
C LYS A 38 -21.96 33.99 -16.87
N ASP A 39 -22.39 32.79 -16.52
CA ASP A 39 -23.15 31.91 -17.41
C ASP A 39 -24.49 31.53 -16.79
N ALA A 40 -25.56 32.18 -17.27
CA ALA A 40 -26.92 31.94 -16.83
C ALA A 40 -27.44 30.52 -17.17
N SER A 41 -26.75 29.76 -18.02
CA SER A 41 -27.07 28.36 -18.33
C SER A 41 -26.50 27.36 -17.32
N PHE A 42 -25.67 27.81 -16.38
CA PHE A 42 -25.11 26.96 -15.33
C PHE A 42 -26.08 26.82 -14.15
N VAL A 43 -26.98 25.83 -14.22
CA VAL A 43 -28.14 25.70 -13.32
C VAL A 43 -27.80 25.10 -11.94
N THR A 44 -26.71 24.35 -11.81
CA THR A 44 -26.39 23.60 -10.57
C THR A 44 -24.93 23.77 -10.14
N CYS A 45 -24.70 24.64 -9.15
CA CYS A 45 -23.42 24.76 -8.45
C CYS A 45 -23.49 24.02 -7.10
N LEU A 46 -22.37 23.43 -6.69
CA LEU A 46 -22.22 22.84 -5.35
C LEU A 46 -22.34 23.96 -4.30
N THR A 47 -23.16 23.72 -3.28
CA THR A 47 -23.32 24.67 -2.17
C THR A 47 -22.08 24.69 -1.28
N LYS A 48 -21.96 25.68 -0.39
CA LYS A 48 -20.89 25.70 0.62
C LYS A 48 -20.88 24.44 1.47
N GLU A 49 -22.05 23.93 1.82
CA GLU A 49 -22.24 22.68 2.58
C GLU A 49 -21.75 21.47 1.79
N ASP A 50 -22.01 21.42 0.48
CA ASP A 50 -21.52 20.33 -0.37
C ASP A 50 -19.99 20.38 -0.53
N TRP A 51 -19.40 21.56 -0.62
CA TRP A 51 -17.94 21.70 -0.62
C TRP A 51 -17.29 21.25 0.69
N GLU A 52 -17.96 21.44 1.83
CA GLU A 52 -17.47 20.89 3.11
C GLU A 52 -17.57 19.36 3.15
N LYS A 53 -18.66 18.78 2.61
CA LYS A 53 -18.75 17.32 2.44
C LYS A 53 -17.65 16.79 1.52
N VAL A 54 -17.38 17.46 0.40
CA VAL A 54 -16.31 17.11 -0.54
C VAL A 54 -14.95 17.13 0.15
N LYS A 55 -14.69 18.13 0.99
CA LYS A 55 -13.45 18.21 1.77
C LYS A 55 -13.26 16.98 2.66
N HIS A 56 -14.28 16.60 3.44
CA HIS A 56 -14.20 15.40 4.27
C HIS A 56 -14.03 14.11 3.46
N ILE A 57 -14.69 14.01 2.29
CA ILE A 57 -14.47 12.88 1.37
C ILE A 57 -13.02 12.83 0.92
N LEU A 58 -12.41 13.97 0.56
CA LEU A 58 -11.01 14.04 0.15
C LEU A 58 -10.06 13.69 1.29
N GLU A 59 -10.33 14.12 2.52
CA GLU A 59 -9.55 13.77 3.71
C GLU A 59 -9.50 12.25 3.92
N ILE A 60 -10.62 11.56 3.70
CA ILE A 60 -10.69 10.10 3.85
C ILE A 60 -10.04 9.38 2.67
N LEU A 61 -10.15 9.91 1.45
CA LEU A 61 -9.62 9.26 0.25
C LEU A 61 -8.12 9.53 0.02
N SER A 62 -7.55 10.62 0.55
CA SER A 62 -6.13 10.96 0.35
C SER A 62 -5.19 9.84 0.79
N PRO A 63 -5.34 9.22 1.98
CA PRO A 63 -4.45 8.13 2.40
C PRO A 63 -4.55 6.89 1.50
N PHE A 64 -5.72 6.62 0.91
CA PHE A 64 -5.91 5.52 -0.04
C PHE A 64 -5.27 5.81 -1.39
N TYR A 65 -5.31 7.06 -1.82
CA TYR A 65 -4.63 7.50 -3.03
C TYR A 65 -3.11 7.35 -2.86
N GLU A 66 -2.56 7.82 -1.75
CA GLU A 66 -1.13 7.66 -1.41
C GLU A 66 -0.73 6.18 -1.33
N ALA A 67 -1.52 5.36 -0.62
CA ALA A 67 -1.32 3.91 -0.57
C ALA A 67 -1.29 3.28 -1.98
N THR A 68 -2.18 3.73 -2.88
CA THR A 68 -2.23 3.25 -4.26
C THR A 68 -0.98 3.67 -5.04
N GLN A 69 -0.51 4.92 -4.88
CA GLN A 69 0.72 5.38 -5.54
C GLN A 69 1.94 4.58 -5.09
N ILE A 70 2.01 4.21 -3.81
CA ILE A 70 3.09 3.38 -3.28
C ILE A 70 3.07 1.98 -3.88
N ILE A 71 1.90 1.34 -3.92
CA ILE A 71 1.76 -0.03 -4.45
C ILE A 71 1.98 -0.08 -5.97
N LEU A 72 1.60 0.98 -6.69
CA LEU A 72 1.78 1.08 -8.15
C LEU A 72 3.14 1.67 -8.56
N GLY A 73 4.04 1.93 -7.61
CA GLY A 73 5.41 2.35 -7.91
C GLY A 73 6.14 1.30 -8.75
N SER A 74 6.99 1.75 -9.66
CA SER A 74 7.80 0.87 -10.53
C SER A 74 9.32 1.03 -10.35
N ASP A 75 9.74 2.10 -9.67
CA ASP A 75 11.16 2.42 -9.44
C ASP A 75 11.75 1.68 -8.22
N TYR A 76 10.95 0.85 -7.54
CA TYR A 76 11.35 0.09 -6.36
C TYR A 76 10.46 -1.15 -6.19
N PRO A 77 10.94 -2.19 -5.49
CA PRO A 77 10.08 -3.32 -5.12
C PRO A 77 8.96 -2.85 -4.21
N THR A 78 7.72 -3.20 -4.53
CA THR A 78 6.53 -2.78 -3.79
C THR A 78 6.03 -3.84 -2.81
N SER A 79 6.39 -5.11 -3.05
CA SER A 79 5.95 -6.26 -2.25
C SER A 79 6.36 -6.16 -0.78
N ASN A 80 7.53 -5.60 -0.48
CA ASN A 80 8.03 -5.43 0.89
C ASN A 80 7.32 -4.32 1.68
N LEU A 81 6.71 -3.37 0.98
CA LEU A 81 5.98 -2.24 1.60
C LEU A 81 4.51 -2.56 1.83
N PHE A 82 4.02 -3.64 1.27
CA PHE A 82 2.61 -3.95 1.27
C PHE A 82 1.97 -4.01 2.66
N LEU A 83 2.56 -4.76 3.60
CA LEU A 83 1.96 -4.91 4.94
C LEU A 83 1.80 -3.57 5.64
N ILE A 84 2.80 -2.70 5.55
CA ILE A 84 2.74 -1.39 6.20
C ILE A 84 1.71 -0.48 5.52
N VAL A 85 1.55 -0.58 4.20
CA VAL A 85 0.51 0.17 3.48
C VAL A 85 -0.89 -0.31 3.89
N VAL A 86 -1.12 -1.62 3.99
CA VAL A 86 -2.39 -2.20 4.42
C VAL A 86 -2.73 -1.78 5.86
N LEU A 87 -1.76 -1.83 6.77
CA LEU A 87 -1.96 -1.38 8.16
C LEU A 87 -2.26 0.11 8.27
N ASN A 88 -1.61 0.94 7.45
CA ASN A 88 -1.92 2.37 7.39
C ASN A 88 -3.37 2.61 6.93
N VAL A 89 -3.82 1.89 5.90
CA VAL A 89 -5.21 1.98 5.44
C VAL A 89 -6.19 1.56 6.55
N LYS A 90 -5.89 0.48 7.28
CA LYS A 90 -6.68 0.07 8.44
C LYS A 90 -6.73 1.16 9.52
N GLY A 91 -5.58 1.71 9.90
CA GLY A 91 -5.50 2.77 10.91
C GLY A 91 -6.28 4.02 10.52
N VAL A 92 -6.29 4.39 9.23
CA VAL A 92 -7.09 5.49 8.70
C VAL A 92 -8.60 5.19 8.83
N LEU A 93 -9.04 3.99 8.46
CA LEU A 93 -10.45 3.59 8.62
C LEU A 93 -10.89 3.64 10.07
N GLU A 94 -10.07 3.13 10.99
CA GLU A 94 -10.32 3.19 12.43
C GLU A 94 -10.41 4.63 12.93
N GLN A 95 -9.51 5.51 12.50
CA GLN A 95 -9.52 6.93 12.87
C GLN A 95 -10.83 7.63 12.45
N PHE A 96 -11.32 7.36 11.25
CA PHE A 96 -12.54 7.99 10.74
C PHE A 96 -13.84 7.27 11.15
N SER A 97 -13.76 6.09 11.78
CA SER A 97 -14.93 5.32 12.23
C SER A 97 -15.80 6.08 13.25
N CYS A 98 -15.17 6.88 14.11
CA CYS A 98 -15.81 7.70 15.13
C CYS A 98 -15.90 9.19 14.76
N HIS A 99 -15.84 9.53 13.47
CA HIS A 99 -15.89 10.92 13.01
C HIS A 99 -17.18 11.63 13.44
N VAL A 100 -17.13 12.95 13.64
CA VAL A 100 -18.27 13.77 14.13
C VAL A 100 -19.46 13.69 13.17
N GLU A 101 -19.20 13.81 11.87
CA GLU A 101 -20.20 13.77 10.82
C GLU A 101 -20.76 12.37 10.55
N ALA A 102 -22.09 12.23 10.59
CA ALA A 102 -22.76 10.93 10.41
C ALA A 102 -22.56 10.33 9.00
N PHE A 103 -22.51 11.17 7.96
CA PHE A 103 -22.31 10.69 6.59
C PHE A 103 -20.90 10.11 6.41
N VAL A 104 -19.89 10.69 7.07
CA VAL A 104 -18.51 10.16 7.08
C VAL A 104 -18.48 8.79 7.70
N ARG A 105 -19.07 8.61 8.89
CA ARG A 105 -19.14 7.30 9.56
C ARG A 105 -19.81 6.25 8.67
N SER A 106 -20.91 6.61 8.00
CA SER A 106 -21.59 5.70 7.06
C SER A 106 -20.71 5.31 5.87
N MET A 107 -19.95 6.25 5.32
CA MET A 107 -19.01 5.97 4.23
C MET A 107 -17.87 5.06 4.69
N VAL A 108 -17.25 5.36 5.84
CA VAL A 108 -16.15 4.60 6.42
C VAL A 108 -16.59 3.18 6.75
N SER A 109 -17.79 3.00 7.32
CA SER A 109 -18.35 1.66 7.59
C SER A 109 -18.38 0.79 6.32
N LYS A 110 -18.86 1.33 5.20
CA LYS A 110 -18.89 0.60 3.92
C LYS A 110 -17.50 0.32 3.35
N MET A 111 -16.55 1.22 3.58
CA MET A 111 -15.17 1.03 3.17
C MET A 111 -14.47 -0.03 4.03
N GLN A 112 -14.78 -0.06 5.32
CA GLN A 112 -14.29 -1.05 6.27
C GLN A 112 -14.83 -2.45 5.96
N GLU A 113 -16.13 -2.59 5.66
CA GLU A 113 -16.69 -3.86 5.18
C GLU A 113 -15.96 -4.42 3.95
N LYS A 114 -15.60 -3.54 2.99
CA LYS A 114 -14.80 -3.95 1.83
C LYS A 114 -13.37 -4.32 2.23
N PHE A 115 -12.76 -3.53 3.10
CA PHE A 115 -11.41 -3.80 3.59
C PHE A 115 -11.35 -5.18 4.27
N ASP A 116 -12.25 -5.43 5.22
CA ASP A 116 -12.33 -6.69 5.97
C ASP A 116 -12.57 -7.87 5.02
N LYS A 117 -13.44 -7.70 4.02
CA LYS A 117 -13.66 -8.73 2.99
C LYS A 117 -12.42 -9.03 2.14
N TYR A 118 -11.65 -8.02 1.73
CA TYR A 118 -10.44 -8.24 0.92
C TYR A 118 -9.29 -8.83 1.74
N TRP A 119 -9.27 -8.58 3.05
CA TRP A 119 -8.21 -9.01 3.96
C TRP A 119 -8.64 -10.09 4.95
N GLU A 120 -9.77 -10.76 4.70
CA GLU A 120 -10.27 -11.87 5.51
C GLU A 120 -9.29 -13.05 5.49
N GLU A 121 -8.71 -13.32 4.31
CA GLU A 121 -7.70 -14.35 4.11
C GLU A 121 -6.29 -13.76 4.05
N CYS A 122 -5.31 -14.57 4.47
CA CYS A 122 -3.90 -14.21 4.38
C CYS A 122 -3.44 -14.22 2.91
N ASN A 123 -2.90 -13.10 2.44
CA ASN A 123 -2.23 -13.06 1.15
C ASN A 123 -0.80 -13.59 1.27
N LEU A 124 -0.65 -14.90 1.12
CA LEU A 124 0.62 -15.63 1.30
C LEU A 124 1.78 -15.04 0.49
N VAL A 125 1.55 -14.70 -0.78
CA VAL A 125 2.59 -14.14 -1.67
C VAL A 125 3.09 -12.80 -1.13
N MET A 126 2.18 -11.93 -0.70
CA MET A 126 2.54 -10.62 -0.17
C MET A 126 3.20 -10.72 1.22
N SER A 127 2.78 -11.68 2.04
CA SER A 127 3.43 -12.00 3.32
C SER A 127 4.85 -12.50 3.15
N ILE A 128 5.09 -13.43 2.22
CA ILE A 128 6.43 -13.90 1.87
C ILE A 128 7.28 -12.74 1.34
N GLY A 129 6.76 -11.97 0.39
CA GLY A 129 7.47 -10.80 -0.17
C GLY A 129 7.85 -9.76 0.88
N SER A 130 7.04 -9.63 1.94
CA SER A 130 7.33 -8.74 3.06
C SER A 130 8.43 -9.24 4.00
N ILE A 131 8.52 -10.56 4.21
CA ILE A 131 9.58 -11.19 5.04
C ILE A 131 10.92 -11.25 4.31
N LEU A 132 10.89 -11.37 2.98
CA LEU A 132 12.11 -11.43 2.17
C LEU A 132 12.88 -10.09 2.13
N ASP A 133 12.31 -8.99 2.63
CA ASP A 133 13.08 -7.77 2.90
C ASP A 133 13.97 -8.00 4.14
N PRO A 134 15.31 -8.00 4.02
CA PRO A 134 16.21 -8.28 5.14
C PRO A 134 16.01 -7.37 6.36
N ARG A 135 15.42 -6.18 6.14
CA ARG A 135 15.13 -5.19 7.18
C ARG A 135 13.84 -5.50 7.94
N ARG A 136 12.95 -6.32 7.36
CA ARG A 136 11.61 -6.63 7.87
C ARG A 136 11.53 -8.12 8.19
N LYS A 137 11.87 -8.46 9.43
CA LYS A 137 11.82 -9.85 9.92
C LYS A 137 10.38 -10.30 10.13
N ILE A 138 10.22 -11.59 10.43
CA ILE A 138 8.92 -12.20 10.75
C ILE A 138 8.13 -11.45 11.84
N ILE A 139 8.81 -10.76 12.76
CA ILE A 139 8.20 -9.93 13.80
C ILE A 139 7.28 -8.83 13.23
N SER A 140 7.60 -8.28 12.04
CA SER A 140 6.74 -7.31 11.36
C SER A 140 5.46 -7.96 10.81
N LEU A 141 5.52 -9.23 10.43
CA LEU A 141 4.35 -10.00 10.02
C LEU A 141 3.46 -10.32 11.23
N GLU A 142 4.05 -10.71 12.35
CA GLU A 142 3.32 -10.99 13.61
C GLU A 142 2.51 -9.77 14.04
N PHE A 143 3.17 -8.61 14.14
CA PHE A 143 2.52 -7.34 14.46
C PHE A 143 1.37 -7.02 13.48
N ALA A 144 1.62 -7.20 12.18
CA ALA A 144 0.62 -6.92 11.16
C ALA A 144 -0.59 -7.85 11.29
N PHE A 145 -0.36 -9.14 11.55
CA PHE A 145 -1.42 -10.12 11.63
C PHE A 145 -2.24 -9.99 12.91
N GLU A 146 -1.60 -9.70 14.04
CA GLU A 146 -2.33 -9.36 15.29
C GLU A 146 -3.22 -8.14 15.11
N SER A 147 -2.79 -7.19 14.27
CA SER A 147 -3.60 -6.02 13.94
C SER A 147 -4.70 -6.32 12.93
N LEU A 148 -4.54 -7.31 12.03
CA LEU A 148 -5.47 -7.56 10.91
C LEU A 148 -6.49 -8.67 11.21
N TYR A 149 -6.09 -9.71 11.92
CA TYR A 149 -6.85 -10.95 12.12
C TYR A 149 -7.21 -11.16 13.59
N SER A 150 -8.19 -12.03 13.83
CA SER A 150 -8.48 -12.50 15.19
C SER A 150 -7.36 -13.42 15.70
N THR A 151 -7.10 -13.39 17.00
CA THR A 151 -6.01 -14.13 17.66
C THR A 151 -5.97 -15.62 17.29
N ALA A 152 -7.14 -16.25 17.07
CA ALA A 152 -7.25 -17.65 16.70
C ALA A 152 -6.65 -17.97 15.31
N ILE A 153 -6.68 -17.02 14.38
CA ILE A 153 -6.24 -17.22 12.99
C ILE A 153 -4.79 -16.75 12.79
N VAL A 154 -4.32 -15.82 13.61
CA VAL A 154 -2.95 -15.25 13.54
C VAL A 154 -1.88 -16.34 13.54
N SER A 155 -1.88 -17.23 14.55
CA SER A 155 -0.88 -18.31 14.66
C SER A 155 -0.90 -19.21 13.43
N LYS A 156 -2.10 -19.63 13.00
CA LYS A 156 -2.28 -20.48 11.82
C LYS A 156 -1.69 -19.83 10.56
N ASN A 157 -1.96 -18.54 10.34
CA ASN A 157 -1.46 -17.83 9.17
C ASN A 157 0.06 -17.65 9.22
N ILE A 158 0.65 -17.40 10.39
CA ILE A 158 2.11 -17.32 10.56
C ILE A 158 2.76 -18.66 10.25
N ASP A 159 2.18 -19.76 10.74
CA ASP A 159 2.73 -21.11 10.50
C ASP A 159 2.69 -21.48 9.02
N VAL A 160 1.58 -21.20 8.32
CA VAL A 160 1.48 -21.39 6.87
C VAL A 160 2.55 -20.59 6.11
N VAL A 161 2.79 -19.34 6.51
CA VAL A 161 3.83 -18.51 5.88
C VAL A 161 5.21 -19.09 6.15
N ARG A 162 5.48 -19.56 7.37
CA ARG A 162 6.77 -20.16 7.76
C ARG A 162 7.02 -21.46 6.99
N GLU A 163 6.04 -22.35 6.91
CA GLU A 163 6.12 -23.60 6.15
C GLU A 163 6.35 -23.34 4.66
N SER A 164 5.65 -22.36 4.09
CA SER A 164 5.83 -21.97 2.70
C SER A 164 7.24 -21.44 2.43
N LEU A 165 7.78 -20.61 3.33
CA LEU A 165 9.14 -20.09 3.22
C LEU A 165 10.18 -21.21 3.31
N HIS A 166 9.99 -22.18 4.21
CA HIS A 166 10.85 -23.36 4.30
C HIS A 166 10.80 -24.22 3.04
N THR A 167 9.61 -24.41 2.48
CA THR A 167 9.42 -25.15 1.21
C THR A 167 10.21 -24.51 0.08
N VAL A 168 10.02 -23.20 -0.15
CA VAL A 168 10.73 -22.46 -1.21
C VAL A 168 12.25 -22.50 -0.99
N PHE A 169 12.71 -22.36 0.25
CA PHE A 169 14.13 -22.46 0.57
C PHE A 169 14.71 -23.84 0.29
N ASN A 170 13.99 -24.91 0.65
CA ASN A 170 14.43 -26.28 0.40
C ASN A 170 14.49 -26.58 -1.10
N GLU A 171 13.50 -26.13 -1.88
CA GLU A 171 13.51 -26.25 -3.35
C GLU A 171 14.70 -25.51 -3.96
N TYR A 172 14.96 -24.27 -3.52
CA TYR A 172 16.12 -23.50 -3.96
C TYR A 172 17.44 -24.23 -3.64
N LYS A 173 17.58 -24.76 -2.43
CA LYS A 173 18.76 -25.52 -2.01
C LYS A 173 18.98 -26.76 -2.88
N MET A 174 17.92 -27.53 -3.15
CA MET A 174 18.00 -28.71 -4.01
C MET A 174 18.44 -28.34 -5.43
N LEU A 175 17.90 -27.26 -6.01
CA LEU A 175 18.31 -26.77 -7.33
C LEU A 175 19.78 -26.35 -7.35
N HIS A 176 20.23 -25.65 -6.31
CA HIS A 176 21.62 -25.22 -6.19
C HIS A 176 22.58 -26.41 -6.03
N ASP A 177 22.23 -27.41 -5.21
CA ASP A 177 23.01 -28.63 -5.03
C ASP A 177 23.11 -29.42 -6.36
N VAL A 178 22.03 -29.46 -7.14
CA VAL A 178 22.01 -30.06 -8.49
C VAL A 178 22.91 -29.28 -9.45
N GLU A 179 22.81 -27.94 -9.49
CA GLU A 179 23.65 -27.09 -10.35
C GLU A 179 25.15 -27.27 -10.05
N LEU A 180 25.52 -27.30 -8.77
CA LEU A 180 26.89 -27.57 -8.32
C LEU A 180 27.36 -28.97 -8.72
N SER A 181 26.48 -29.98 -8.69
CA SER A 181 26.80 -31.34 -9.12
C SER A 181 27.02 -31.45 -10.63
N VAL A 182 26.25 -30.71 -11.45
CA VAL A 182 26.42 -30.62 -12.90
C VAL A 182 27.72 -29.90 -13.25
N GLN A 183 28.04 -28.79 -12.57
CA GLN A 183 29.31 -28.09 -12.77
C GLN A 183 30.53 -28.94 -12.39
N ARG A 184 30.45 -29.72 -11.29
CA ARG A 184 31.51 -30.68 -10.90
C ARG A 184 31.67 -31.84 -11.86
N SER A 185 30.60 -32.24 -12.55
CA SER A 185 30.64 -33.29 -13.58
C SER A 185 31.23 -32.76 -14.89
N SER A 186 31.00 -31.48 -15.19
CA SER A 186 31.45 -30.77 -16.40
C SER A 186 32.90 -30.25 -16.30
N SER A 187 33.43 -30.06 -15.09
CA SER A 187 34.81 -29.60 -14.86
C SER A 187 35.88 -30.67 -15.10
N SER A 188 35.48 -31.85 -15.61
CA SER A 188 36.40 -32.78 -16.27
C SER A 188 36.85 -32.29 -17.67
N SER A 189 36.47 -31.07 -18.09
CA SER A 189 37.07 -30.38 -19.24
C SER A 189 37.26 -28.89 -18.91
N VAL A 190 38.53 -28.46 -18.98
CA VAL A 190 39.08 -27.17 -18.57
C VAL A 190 38.42 -25.99 -19.30
N HIS A 191 38.01 -24.93 -18.58
CA HIS A 191 38.42 -23.52 -18.81
C HIS A 191 37.80 -22.54 -17.79
N ASN A 192 38.64 -21.63 -17.31
CA ASN A 192 38.38 -20.53 -16.36
C ASN A 192 37.37 -19.52 -16.94
N VAL A 193 36.27 -19.25 -16.22
CA VAL A 193 35.56 -17.97 -16.35
C VAL A 193 35.14 -17.51 -14.95
N SER A 194 35.74 -16.40 -14.52
CA SER A 194 35.36 -15.65 -13.33
C SER A 194 34.02 -14.97 -13.55
N SER A 195 32.95 -15.55 -13.01
CA SER A 195 31.64 -14.89 -12.94
C SER A 195 31.58 -14.01 -11.68
N ALA A 196 31.87 -12.72 -11.85
CA ALA A 196 31.53 -11.71 -10.86
C ALA A 196 30.00 -11.55 -10.85
N SER A 197 29.35 -11.93 -9.75
CA SER A 197 27.96 -11.60 -9.50
C SER A 197 27.85 -10.10 -9.24
N HIS A 198 27.43 -9.35 -10.25
CA HIS A 198 26.98 -7.97 -10.10
C HIS A 198 25.73 -7.97 -9.21
N ILE A 199 25.94 -7.76 -7.91
CA ILE A 199 24.89 -7.27 -7.02
C ILE A 199 24.63 -5.82 -7.45
N THR A 200 23.63 -5.62 -8.32
CA THR A 200 23.09 -4.29 -8.59
C THR A 200 22.61 -3.70 -7.28
N SER A 201 23.21 -2.57 -6.89
CA SER A 201 22.85 -1.81 -5.70
C SER A 201 21.36 -1.54 -5.68
N PHE A 202 20.69 -2.06 -4.64
CA PHE A 202 19.30 -1.78 -4.35
C PHE A 202 19.18 -0.29 -4.03
N SER A 203 18.52 0.50 -4.89
CA SER A 203 18.23 1.89 -4.55
C SER A 203 17.30 1.89 -3.35
N GLU A 204 17.67 2.63 -2.31
CA GLU A 204 16.83 2.80 -1.13
C GLU A 204 15.45 3.30 -1.56
N ALA A 205 14.42 2.52 -1.25
CA ALA A 205 13.03 2.96 -1.32
C ALA A 205 12.88 4.27 -0.53
N PRO A 206 11.95 5.17 -0.91
CA PRO A 206 11.76 6.45 -0.23
C PRO A 206 11.33 6.22 1.22
N ASN A 207 12.31 6.11 2.11
CA ASN A 207 12.18 5.89 3.55
C ASN A 207 11.55 7.10 4.29
N GLY A 208 11.26 8.20 3.57
CA GLY A 208 10.94 9.49 4.17
C GLY A 208 9.46 9.74 4.48
N GLN A 209 8.51 9.17 3.73
CA GLN A 209 7.11 9.60 3.85
C GLN A 209 6.26 8.81 4.83
N MET A 210 6.58 7.53 5.09
CA MET A 210 5.77 6.68 5.99
C MET A 210 6.34 6.48 7.39
N ARG A 211 7.55 6.99 7.67
CA ARG A 211 8.18 6.88 8.99
C ARG A 211 7.47 7.72 10.07
N ASN A 212 6.61 8.65 9.66
CA ASN A 212 5.79 9.50 10.52
C ASN A 212 4.33 9.02 10.65
N SER A 213 4.01 7.76 10.30
CA SER A 213 2.66 7.24 10.55
C SER A 213 2.53 6.70 11.99
N SER A 214 1.35 6.88 12.60
CA SER A 214 1.04 6.34 13.93
C SER A 214 1.23 4.82 14.00
N THR A 215 1.05 4.13 12.88
CA THR A 215 1.33 2.69 12.71
C THR A 215 2.81 2.35 12.94
N TRP A 216 3.73 3.19 12.46
CA TRP A 216 5.17 2.95 12.63
C TRP A 216 5.60 3.12 14.08
N SER A 217 5.07 4.13 14.78
CA SER A 217 5.28 4.28 16.22
C SER A 217 4.72 3.11 17.03
N LYS A 218 3.55 2.58 16.65
CA LYS A 218 2.99 1.35 17.26
C LYS A 218 3.90 0.14 17.04
N PHE A 219 4.45 -0.01 15.83
CA PHE A 219 5.39 -1.08 15.52
C PHE A 219 6.69 -0.97 16.33
N GLU A 220 7.27 0.24 16.45
CA GLU A 220 8.50 0.44 17.24
C GLU A 220 8.29 0.14 18.73
N SER A 221 7.12 0.43 19.29
CA SER A 221 6.76 0.02 20.66
C SER A 221 6.63 -1.49 20.78
N TYR A 222 5.94 -2.14 19.83
CA TYR A 222 5.77 -3.60 19.81
C TYR A 222 7.10 -4.35 19.78
N VAL A 223 8.07 -3.87 19.00
CA VAL A 223 9.41 -4.48 18.93
C VAL A 223 10.18 -4.34 20.24
N LYS A 224 9.92 -3.30 21.06
CA LYS A 224 10.61 -3.11 22.35
C LYS A 224 10.06 -3.98 23.47
N GLU A 225 8.84 -4.50 23.33
CA GLU A 225 8.17 -5.33 24.33
C GLU A 225 8.48 -6.84 24.18
N LYS A 226 9.12 -7.25 23.08
CA LYS A 226 9.59 -8.63 22.81
C LYS A 226 11.11 -8.74 22.91
#